data_AF-A0A522W0N5-F1
#
_entry.id   AF-A0A522W0N5-F1
#
_cell.length_a   1.000
_cell.length_b   1.000
_cell.length_c   1.000
_cell.angle_alpha   90.00
_cell.angle_beta   90.00
_cell.angle_gamma   90.00
#
_symmetry.space_group_name_H-M   'P 1'
#
loop_
_entity.id
_entity.type
_entity.pdbx_description
1 polymer ?
#
loop_
_entity_poly.entity_id
_entity_poly.type
_entity_poly.pdbx_seq_one_letter_code
_entity_poly.pdbx_strand_id
1 'polypeptide(L)'
;LGWPFEWPAIILVFLPIFYPVMDALKPALGTALGIPTDLVMVWFGALVAVTLQTAFLSPPVAMSAYYLRQVVKEWSLATIYKGMFEFMILQVIAIALMVIFPAIATKLPDELRREAAAVETEEVDDSMNRLEADPGDQMKEGYEEEGEAKDGADPLQQDDLSKAGKKK
;
A
#
# COMPACT_ATOMS: atom_id res chain seq x y z
N LEU A 1 -33.29 -8.69 1.29
CA LEU A 1 -33.05 -9.20 2.65
C LEU A 1 -31.62 -9.74 2.66
N GLY A 2 -30.62 -8.93 3.03
CA GLY A 2 -29.28 -9.44 3.37
C GLY A 2 -28.61 -10.35 2.33
N TRP A 3 -28.53 -9.91 1.08
CA TRP A 3 -27.72 -10.60 0.07
C TRP A 3 -26.23 -10.55 0.47
N PRO A 4 -25.35 -11.48 0.07
CA PRO A 4 -23.89 -11.49 0.41
C PRO A 4 -23.10 -10.20 0.10
N PHE A 5 -23.74 -9.14 -0.40
CA PHE A 5 -23.17 -7.84 -0.70
C PHE A 5 -23.37 -6.77 0.40
N GLU A 6 -24.01 -7.06 1.52
CA GLU A 6 -24.11 -6.06 2.61
C GLU A 6 -22.77 -5.84 3.34
N TRP A 7 -22.05 -6.92 3.69
CA TRP A 7 -20.77 -6.79 4.37
C TRP A 7 -19.66 -6.13 3.52
N PRO A 8 -19.51 -6.40 2.20
CA PRO A 8 -18.53 -5.69 1.38
C PRO A 8 -18.89 -4.22 1.24
N ALA A 9 -20.17 -3.87 1.10
CA ALA A 9 -20.60 -2.48 1.02
C ALA A 9 -20.25 -1.70 2.30
N ILE A 10 -20.46 -2.31 3.48
CA ILE A 10 -20.04 -1.71 4.75
C ILE A 10 -18.54 -1.47 4.75
N ILE A 11 -17.71 -2.46 4.40
CA ILE A 11 -16.25 -2.34 4.42
C ILE A 11 -15.75 -1.31 3.39
N LEU A 12 -16.29 -1.34 2.16
CA LEU A 12 -15.89 -0.46 1.06
C LEU A 12 -16.25 1.01 1.32
N VAL A 13 -17.28 1.27 2.14
CA VAL A 13 -17.62 2.64 2.57
C VAL A 13 -16.87 3.02 3.85
N PHE A 14 -16.84 2.13 4.84
CA PHE A 14 -16.27 2.40 6.16
C PHE A 14 -14.75 2.61 6.11
N LEU A 15 -14.00 1.70 5.46
CA LEU A 15 -12.53 1.75 5.50
C LEU A 15 -11.96 3.02 4.84
N PRO A 16 -12.38 3.46 3.64
CA PRO A 16 -11.85 4.68 3.04
C PRO A 16 -12.16 5.94 3.86
N ILE A 17 -13.32 5.98 4.52
CA ILE A 17 -13.72 7.10 5.39
C ILE A 17 -12.84 7.14 6.64
N PHE A 18 -12.55 5.98 7.25
CA PHE A 18 -11.74 5.90 8.46
C PHE A 18 -10.23 5.89 8.20
N TYR A 19 -9.78 5.60 6.98
CA TYR A 19 -8.38 5.59 6.59
C TYR A 19 -7.62 6.86 7.01
N PRO A 20 -8.04 8.10 6.67
CA PRO A 20 -7.30 9.29 7.05
C PRO A 20 -7.22 9.50 8.57
N VAL A 21 -8.25 9.08 9.31
CA VAL A 21 -8.25 9.12 10.78
C VAL A 21 -7.21 8.15 11.34
N MET A 22 -7.18 6.93 10.81
CA MET A 22 -6.22 5.92 11.26
C MET A 22 -4.79 6.24 10.85
N ASP A 23 -4.59 6.84 9.68
CA ASP A 23 -3.27 7.28 9.23
C ASP A 23 -2.72 8.42 10.12
N ALA A 24 -3.57 9.36 10.51
CA ALA A 24 -3.20 10.42 11.46
C ALA A 24 -2.88 9.88 12.87
N LEU A 25 -3.58 8.84 13.33
CA LEU A 25 -3.37 8.23 14.65
C LEU A 25 -2.25 7.16 14.66
N LYS A 26 -1.81 6.72 13.49
CA LYS A 26 -0.84 5.63 13.30
C LYS A 26 0.41 5.77 14.18
N PRO A 27 1.08 6.93 14.29
CA PRO A 27 2.30 7.06 15.10
C PRO A 27 2.02 6.95 16.60
N ALA A 28 0.93 7.56 17.05
CA ALA A 28 0.53 7.57 18.46
C ALA A 28 0.10 6.16 18.91
N LEU A 29 -0.72 5.48 18.11
CA LEU A 29 -1.16 4.11 18.38
C LEU A 29 -0.01 3.11 18.30
N GLY A 30 0.87 3.23 17.31
CA GLY A 30 2.05 2.37 17.18
C GLY A 30 2.95 2.44 18.41
N THR A 31 3.21 3.66 18.91
CA THR A 31 4.02 3.86 20.11
C THR A 31 3.32 3.37 21.38
N ALA A 32 2.04 3.69 21.55
CA ALA A 32 1.28 3.33 22.75
C ALA A 32 1.05 1.82 22.89
N LEU A 33 0.84 1.13 21.78
CA LEU A 33 0.52 -0.31 21.74
C LEU A 33 1.73 -1.18 21.40
N GLY A 34 2.90 -0.59 21.15
CA GLY A 34 4.12 -1.31 20.74
C GLY A 34 3.98 -2.03 19.40
N ILE A 35 3.17 -1.47 18.49
CA ILE A 35 2.94 -2.04 17.15
C ILE A 35 3.84 -1.31 16.16
N PRO A 36 4.59 -2.02 15.30
CA PRO A 36 5.30 -1.39 14.19
C PRO A 36 4.34 -0.51 13.38
N THR A 37 4.73 0.73 13.09
CA THR A 37 3.88 1.73 12.42
C THR A 37 3.15 1.13 11.22
N ASP A 38 3.86 0.42 10.34
CA ASP A 38 3.31 -0.22 9.14
C ASP A 38 2.21 -1.26 9.40
N LEU A 39 2.22 -1.91 10.57
CA LEU A 39 1.26 -2.96 10.94
C LEU A 39 0.03 -2.43 11.69
N VAL A 40 0.01 -1.15 12.07
CA VAL A 40 -1.14 -0.53 12.76
C VAL A 40 -2.41 -0.64 11.90
N MET A 41 -2.29 -0.47 10.58
CA MET A 41 -3.44 -0.60 9.67
C MET A 41 -3.93 -2.05 9.55
N VAL A 42 -3.01 -3.02 9.60
CA VAL A 42 -3.36 -4.45 9.60
C VAL A 42 -4.09 -4.84 10.88
N TRP A 43 -3.59 -4.39 12.03
CA TRP A 43 -4.26 -4.56 13.32
C TRP A 43 -5.65 -3.92 13.34
N PHE A 44 -5.78 -2.70 12.81
CA PHE A 44 -7.07 -2.02 12.69
C PHE A 44 -8.05 -2.79 11.79
N GLY A 45 -7.58 -3.25 10.61
CA GLY A 45 -8.40 -4.08 9.72
C GLY A 45 -8.86 -5.38 10.37
N ALA A 46 -8.00 -6.04 11.15
CA ALA A 46 -8.35 -7.24 11.91
C ALA A 46 -9.43 -6.94 12.97
N LEU A 47 -9.29 -5.84 13.72
CA LEU A 47 -10.30 -5.40 14.68
C LEU A 47 -11.64 -5.10 14.01
N VAL A 48 -11.63 -4.41 12.87
CA VAL A 48 -12.84 -4.14 12.08
C VAL A 48 -13.49 -5.43 11.63
N ALA A 49 -12.72 -6.41 11.15
CA ALA A 49 -13.23 -7.70 10.71
C ALA A 49 -13.94 -8.47 11.85
N VAL A 50 -13.30 -8.58 13.01
CA VAL A 50 -13.90 -9.28 14.18
C VAL A 50 -15.11 -8.52 14.71
N THR A 51 -15.05 -7.18 14.76
CA THR A 51 -16.18 -6.34 15.17
C THR A 51 -17.36 -6.50 14.23
N LEU A 52 -17.11 -6.50 12.92
CA LEU A 52 -18.14 -6.68 11.91
C LEU A 52 -18.77 -8.08 12.00
N GLN A 53 -17.95 -9.13 12.17
CA GLN A 53 -18.44 -10.49 12.41
C GLN A 53 -19.37 -10.55 13.64
N THR A 54 -19.00 -9.84 14.71
CA THR A 54 -19.80 -9.75 15.95
C THR A 54 -21.13 -9.03 15.69
N ALA A 55 -21.14 -7.96 14.91
CA ALA A 55 -22.35 -7.22 14.55
C ALA A 55 -23.36 -8.10 13.79
N PHE A 56 -22.89 -8.96 12.88
CA PHE A 56 -23.74 -9.89 12.13
C PHE A 56 -24.34 -11.03 12.98
N LEU A 57 -23.85 -11.24 14.20
CA LEU A 57 -24.42 -12.20 15.17
C LEU A 57 -25.50 -11.57 16.06
N SER A 58 -25.65 -10.24 16.05
CA SER A 58 -26.65 -9.57 16.89
C SER A 58 -28.08 -9.77 16.34
N PRO A 59 -29.11 -10.01 17.19
CA PRO A 59 -30.47 -10.36 16.76
C PRO A 59 -31.12 -9.48 15.68
N PRO A 60 -30.94 -8.14 15.65
CA PRO A 60 -31.51 -7.29 14.60
C PRO A 60 -30.94 -7.58 13.20
N VAL A 61 -29.69 -8.05 13.13
CA VAL A 61 -28.92 -8.25 11.88
C VAL A 61 -28.73 -9.74 11.56
N ALA A 62 -28.88 -10.62 12.54
CA ALA A 62 -28.66 -12.05 12.42
C ALA A 62 -29.83 -12.80 11.75
N MET A 63 -29.98 -12.59 10.45
CA MET A 63 -30.99 -13.26 9.62
C MET A 63 -30.88 -14.79 9.64
N SER A 64 -29.67 -15.32 9.89
CA SER A 64 -29.41 -16.76 10.03
C SER A 64 -30.19 -17.43 11.15
N ALA A 65 -30.52 -16.70 12.23
CA ALA A 65 -31.34 -17.23 13.33
C ALA A 65 -32.78 -17.56 12.89
N TYR A 66 -33.35 -16.72 12.02
CA TYR A 66 -34.68 -16.93 11.45
C TYR A 66 -34.69 -18.06 10.43
N TYR A 67 -33.59 -18.26 9.71
CA TYR A 67 -33.42 -19.43 8.85
C TYR A 67 -33.34 -20.72 9.67
N LEU A 68 -32.50 -20.74 10.71
CA LEU A 68 -32.34 -21.92 11.58
C LEU A 68 -33.67 -22.29 12.27
N ARG A 69 -34.46 -21.30 12.69
CA ARG A 69 -35.80 -21.51 13.24
C ARG A 69 -36.76 -22.19 12.25
N GLN A 70 -36.60 -21.98 10.95
CA GLN A 70 -37.43 -22.63 9.92
C GLN A 70 -37.00 -24.07 9.65
N VAL A 71 -35.70 -24.38 9.76
CA VAL A 71 -35.15 -25.72 9.56
C VAL A 71 -35.37 -26.60 10.79
N VAL A 72 -35.13 -26.08 11.99
CA VAL A 72 -35.25 -26.81 13.27
C VAL A 72 -36.47 -26.27 14.02
N LYS A 73 -37.62 -26.91 13.81
CA LYS A 73 -38.90 -26.43 14.33
C LYS A 73 -39.07 -26.65 15.84
N GLU A 74 -38.26 -27.51 16.44
CA GLU A 74 -38.29 -27.78 17.89
C GLU A 74 -37.66 -26.64 18.70
N TRP A 75 -36.74 -25.87 18.11
CA TRP A 75 -36.01 -24.82 18.84
C TRP A 75 -36.78 -23.50 18.85
N SER A 76 -36.89 -22.91 20.04
CA SER A 76 -37.42 -21.55 20.18
C SER A 76 -36.40 -20.52 19.70
N LEU A 77 -36.87 -19.37 19.21
CA LEU A 77 -35.99 -18.27 18.80
C LEU A 77 -35.13 -17.77 19.99
N ALA A 78 -35.68 -17.82 21.20
CA ALA A 78 -34.96 -17.48 22.42
C ALA A 78 -33.78 -18.44 22.70
N THR A 79 -33.94 -19.73 22.44
CA THR A 79 -32.87 -20.73 22.58
C THR A 79 -31.73 -20.44 21.60
N ILE A 80 -32.07 -20.12 20.35
CA ILE A 80 -31.09 -19.78 19.31
C ILE A 80 -30.33 -18.51 19.69
N TYR A 81 -31.05 -17.45 20.11
CA TYR A 81 -30.43 -16.21 20.54
C TYR A 81 -29.59 -16.35 21.80
N LYS A 82 -29.94 -17.25 22.72
CA LYS A 82 -29.11 -17.54 23.89
C LYS A 82 -27.73 -18.08 23.47
N GLY A 83 -27.69 -19.07 22.58
CA GLY A 83 -26.42 -19.62 22.08
C GLY A 83 -25.60 -18.60 21.31
N MET A 84 -26.25 -17.77 20.49
CA MET A 84 -25.58 -16.67 19.78
C MET A 84 -25.01 -15.62 20.74
N PHE A 85 -25.73 -15.31 21.82
CA PHE A 85 -25.29 -14.37 22.83
C PHE A 85 -24.06 -14.89 23.59
N GLU A 86 -24.05 -16.17 23.97
CA GLU A 86 -22.88 -16.82 24.58
C GLU A 86 -21.65 -16.75 23.67
N PHE A 87 -21.82 -16.98 22.38
CA PHE A 87 -20.73 -16.84 21.40
C PHE A 87 -20.30 -15.37 21.22
N MET A 88 -21.24 -14.43 21.22
CA MET A 88 -20.94 -13.00 21.13
C MET A 88 -20.08 -12.52 22.30
N ILE A 89 -20.27 -13.05 23.50
CA ILE A 89 -19.38 -12.76 24.65
C ILE A 89 -17.94 -13.18 24.34
N LEU A 90 -17.74 -14.38 23.76
CA LEU A 90 -16.40 -14.82 23.36
C LEU A 90 -15.77 -13.91 22.31
N GLN A 91 -16.56 -13.38 21.38
CA GLN A 91 -16.09 -12.43 20.38
C GLN A 91 -15.66 -11.09 21.01
N VAL A 92 -16.43 -10.58 21.98
CA VAL A 92 -16.05 -9.38 22.74
C VAL A 92 -14.76 -9.61 23.52
N ILE A 93 -14.59 -10.80 24.11
CA ILE A 93 -13.33 -11.18 24.76
C ILE A 93 -12.19 -11.21 23.73
N ALA A 94 -12.41 -11.77 22.54
CA ALA A 94 -11.40 -11.79 21.47
C ALA A 94 -10.98 -10.38 21.04
N ILE A 95 -11.93 -9.44 20.91
CA ILE A 95 -11.65 -8.03 20.63
C ILE A 95 -10.82 -7.41 21.76
N ALA A 96 -11.21 -7.62 23.02
CA ALA A 96 -10.48 -7.11 24.18
C ALA A 96 -9.04 -7.66 24.21
N LEU A 97 -8.86 -8.96 23.97
CA LEU A 97 -7.56 -9.59 23.88
C LEU A 97 -6.73 -9.03 22.72
N MET A 98 -7.34 -8.75 21.55
CA MET A 98 -6.63 -8.16 20.41
C MET A 98 -6.19 -6.72 20.66
N VAL A 99 -6.92 -5.96 21.49
CA VAL A 99 -6.52 -4.61 21.90
C VAL A 99 -5.39 -4.66 22.94
N ILE A 100 -5.47 -5.55 23.93
CA ILE A 100 -4.46 -5.69 24.99
C ILE A 100 -3.17 -6.35 24.44
N PHE A 101 -3.34 -7.33 23.55
CA PHE A 101 -2.27 -8.12 22.95
C PHE A 101 -2.31 -7.98 21.42
N PRO A 102 -1.90 -6.82 20.86
CA PRO A 102 -1.99 -6.55 19.42
C PRO A 102 -1.15 -7.53 18.58
N ALA A 103 -0.14 -8.15 19.20
CA ALA A 103 0.65 -9.24 18.64
C ALA A 103 -0.19 -10.40 18.08
N ILE A 104 -1.41 -10.63 18.58
CA ILE A 104 -2.32 -11.66 18.05
C ILE A 104 -2.64 -11.41 16.57
N ALA A 105 -2.82 -10.15 16.19
CA ALA A 105 -3.13 -9.77 14.81
C ALA A 105 -1.86 -9.49 13.97
N THR A 106 -0.75 -9.10 14.60
CA THR A 106 0.42 -8.56 13.87
C THR A 106 1.60 -9.51 13.77
N LYS A 107 1.71 -10.56 14.60
CA LYS A 107 2.85 -11.50 14.58
C LYS A 107 3.02 -12.21 13.24
N LEU A 108 1.96 -12.86 12.77
CA LEU A 108 2.01 -13.60 11.51
C LEU A 108 2.32 -12.68 10.31
N PRO A 109 1.67 -11.51 10.16
CA PRO A 109 2.07 -10.54 9.14
C PRO A 109 3.52 -10.06 9.25
N ASP A 110 4.05 -9.86 10.47
CA ASP A 110 5.44 -9.46 10.67
C ASP A 110 6.40 -10.57 10.21
N GLU A 111 6.13 -11.82 10.56
CA GLU A 111 6.90 -12.99 10.13
C GLU A 111 6.92 -13.14 8.61
N LEU A 112 5.75 -13.11 7.95
CA LEU A 112 5.65 -13.20 6.49
C LEU A 112 6.39 -12.05 5.79
N ARG A 113 6.35 -10.84 6.34
CA ARG A 113 7.06 -9.68 5.79
C ARG A 113 8.59 -9.85 5.92
N ARG A 114 9.06 -10.37 7.05
CA ARG A 114 10.50 -10.65 7.26
C ARG A 114 11.02 -11.69 6.30
N GLU A 115 10.25 -12.75 6.07
CA GLU A 115 10.58 -13.77 5.07
C GLU A 115 10.60 -13.19 3.66
N ALA A 116 9.58 -12.41 3.27
CA ALA A 116 9.55 -11.74 1.97
C ALA A 116 10.74 -10.79 1.75
N ALA A 117 11.18 -10.08 2.79
CA ALA A 117 12.34 -9.20 2.74
C ALA A 117 13.68 -9.96 2.64
N ALA A 118 13.73 -11.21 3.10
CA ALA A 118 14.91 -12.06 2.95
C ALA A 118 15.07 -12.65 1.53
N VAL A 119 14.07 -12.47 0.66
CA VAL A 119 14.06 -12.92 -0.74
C VAL A 119 14.49 -11.78 -1.69
N GLU A 120 15.31 -10.83 -1.24
CA GLU A 120 15.89 -9.83 -2.15
C GLU A 120 16.52 -10.53 -3.36
N THR A 121 16.06 -10.08 -4.52
CA THR A 121 16.27 -10.63 -5.86
C THR A 121 17.75 -10.82 -6.14
N GLU A 122 18.11 -11.99 -6.66
CA GLU A 122 19.31 -12.15 -7.47
C GLU A 122 19.33 -11.00 -8.48
N GLU A 123 20.23 -10.03 -8.30
CA GLU A 123 20.44 -8.93 -9.25
C GLU A 123 20.69 -9.58 -10.60
N VAL A 124 19.76 -9.42 -11.54
CA VAL A 124 19.98 -9.83 -12.93
C VAL A 124 21.15 -9.01 -13.43
N ASP A 125 22.27 -9.67 -13.69
CA ASP A 125 23.46 -9.09 -14.30
C ASP A 125 23.12 -8.57 -15.70
N ASP A 126 22.69 -7.30 -15.77
CA ASP A 126 22.39 -6.58 -17.01
C ASP A 126 23.64 -6.38 -17.89
N SER A 127 24.82 -6.89 -17.50
CA SER A 127 26.04 -6.86 -18.34
C SER A 127 25.88 -7.62 -19.67
N MET A 128 24.85 -8.47 -19.77
CA MET A 128 24.47 -9.21 -20.97
C MET A 128 23.53 -8.45 -21.93
N ASN A 129 22.96 -7.30 -21.55
CA ASN A 129 22.11 -6.49 -22.44
C ASN A 129 22.86 -5.32 -23.13
N ARG A 130 24.17 -5.47 -23.34
CA ARG A 130 25.01 -4.51 -24.11
C ARG A 130 24.75 -4.48 -25.63
N LEU A 131 23.77 -5.25 -26.12
CA LEU A 131 23.44 -5.34 -27.54
C LEU A 131 22.26 -4.44 -27.95
N GLU A 132 21.57 -3.82 -26.99
CA GLU A 132 20.56 -2.76 -27.22
C GLU A 132 21.16 -1.36 -27.07
N ALA A 133 22.41 -1.16 -27.51
CA ALA A 133 22.88 0.20 -27.76
C ALA A 133 22.07 0.76 -28.93
N ASP A 134 21.15 1.68 -28.63
CA ASP A 134 20.34 2.39 -29.61
C ASP A 134 21.26 3.04 -30.67
N PRO A 135 21.12 2.71 -31.97
CA PRO A 135 21.91 3.31 -33.04
C PRO A 135 21.82 4.84 -33.10
N GLY A 136 20.85 5.44 -32.40
CA GLY A 136 20.64 6.88 -32.31
C GLY A 136 21.70 7.66 -31.51
N ASP A 137 22.43 7.05 -30.58
CA ASP A 137 23.44 7.77 -29.78
C ASP A 137 24.78 7.95 -30.52
N GLN A 138 25.16 7.01 -31.40
CA GLN A 138 26.34 7.16 -32.27
C GLN A 138 26.16 8.29 -33.30
N MET A 139 24.91 8.62 -33.63
CA MET A 139 24.59 9.72 -34.53
C MET A 139 24.73 11.09 -33.86
N LYS A 140 24.73 11.19 -32.52
CA LYS A 140 24.88 12.47 -31.80
C LYS A 140 26.35 12.87 -31.62
N GLU A 141 27.24 11.92 -31.36
CA GLU A 141 28.69 12.18 -31.27
C GLU A 141 29.27 12.73 -32.59
N GLY A 142 28.71 12.31 -33.74
CA GLY A 142 29.14 12.82 -35.05
C GLY A 142 28.77 14.28 -35.34
N TYR A 143 27.72 14.83 -34.70
CA TYR A 143 27.34 16.25 -34.86
C TYR A 143 28.04 17.18 -33.87
N GLU A 144 28.54 16.67 -32.75
CA GLU A 144 29.28 17.48 -31.77
C GLU A 144 30.76 17.63 -32.16
N GLU A 145 31.41 16.61 -32.72
CA GLU A 145 32.82 16.72 -33.15
C GLU A 145 33.05 17.59 -34.41
N GLU A 146 32.12 17.66 -35.36
CA GLU A 146 32.28 18.51 -36.55
C GLU A 146 32.11 20.02 -36.26
N GLY A 147 31.51 20.38 -35.11
CA GLY A 147 31.27 21.77 -34.72
C GLY A 147 32.46 22.48 -34.06
N GLU A 148 33.39 21.74 -33.46
CA GLU A 148 34.46 22.34 -32.64
C GLU A 148 35.86 22.37 -33.29
N ALA A 149 36.05 21.78 -34.47
CA ALA A 149 37.38 21.61 -35.06
C ALA A 149 37.68 22.46 -36.30
N LYS A 150 37.20 23.71 -36.40
CA LYS A 150 37.76 24.73 -37.33
C LYS A 150 37.60 26.17 -36.81
N ASP A 151 38.22 26.48 -35.67
CA ASP A 151 38.74 27.82 -35.41
C ASP A 151 40.27 27.76 -35.44
N GLY A 152 40.83 28.04 -36.62
CA GLY A 152 42.24 27.83 -36.90
C GLY A 152 42.62 28.39 -38.28
N ALA A 153 43.05 29.66 -38.26
CA ALA A 153 43.69 30.42 -39.33
C ALA A 153 42.80 30.95 -40.48
N ASP A 154 42.32 32.19 -40.34
CA ASP A 154 42.14 33.12 -41.46
C ASP A 154 43.44 33.94 -41.64
N PRO A 155 44.19 33.79 -42.75
CA PRO A 155 45.40 34.55 -43.01
C PRO A 155 45.18 35.95 -43.62
N LEU A 156 43.98 36.53 -43.59
CA LEU A 156 43.70 37.79 -44.32
C LEU A 156 43.30 39.00 -43.47
N GLN A 157 43.70 39.09 -42.21
CA GLN A 157 43.42 40.28 -41.39
C GLN A 157 44.56 40.68 -40.45
N GLN A 158 45.77 40.78 -40.99
CA GLN A 158 46.85 41.50 -40.32
C GLN A 158 47.87 42.06 -41.31
N ASP A 159 47.40 42.91 -42.22
CA ASP A 159 48.25 43.88 -42.91
C ASP A 159 47.79 45.29 -42.53
N ASP A 160 48.33 45.74 -41.40
CA ASP A 160 48.89 47.07 -41.27
C ASP A 160 48.07 48.28 -41.73
N LEU A 161 47.31 48.80 -40.75
CA LEU A 161 47.43 50.20 -40.34
C LEU A 161 48.91 50.59 -40.09
N SER A 162 49.72 50.64 -41.14
CA SER A 162 51.07 51.22 -41.09
C SER A 162 51.59 51.64 -42.47
N LYS A 163 50.72 52.14 -43.37
CA LYS A 163 51.18 53.02 -44.46
C LYS A 163 50.25 54.21 -44.61
N ALA A 164 50.63 55.25 -43.88
CA ALA A 164 50.85 56.58 -44.43
C ALA A 164 49.75 57.14 -45.34
N GLY A 165 48.88 57.96 -44.75
CA GLY A 165 48.79 59.37 -45.08
C GLY A 165 48.18 59.79 -46.42
N LYS A 166 47.54 60.97 -46.37
CA LYS A 166 47.05 61.79 -47.49
C LYS A 166 45.83 61.18 -48.19
N LYS A 167 44.83 61.94 -48.62
CA LYS A 167 44.57 63.38 -48.66
C LYS A 167 43.13 63.50 -49.19
N LYS A 168 42.43 64.52 -48.69
CA LYS A 168 41.43 65.34 -49.39
C LYS A 168 40.26 64.65 -50.09
#